data_AF-A0A849BZE2-F1
#
_entry.id   AF-A0A849BZE2-F1
#
_cell.length_a   1.000
_cell.length_b   1.000
_cell.length_c   1.000
_cell.angle_alpha   90.00
_cell.angle_beta   90.00
_cell.angle_gamma   90.00
#
_symmetry.space_group_name_H-M   'P 1'
#
loop_
_entity.id
_entity.type
_entity.pdbx_description
1 polymer ?
#
loop_
_entity_poly.entity_id
_entity_poly.type
_entity_poly.pdbx_seq_one_letter_code
_entity_poly.pdbx_strand_id
1 'polypeptide(L)'
;MQPYSAGYTWGFQHGPFILLDFGTDTKNQQIEPPIVYVEGRLTSDLYVERLEDVQRYIELAEAIRADTLDEVRTRDLVRQVAREFDRER
;
A
#
# COMPACT_ATOMS: atom_id res chain seq x y z
N MET A 1 4.14 7.08 4.06
CA MET A 1 5.26 6.10 3.96
C MET A 1 5.17 5.14 5.15
N GLN A 2 5.35 3.83 4.96
CA GLN A 2 5.37 2.88 6.08
C GLN A 2 6.78 2.86 6.73
N PRO A 3 6.91 3.12 8.04
CA PRO A 3 8.20 3.12 8.71
C PRO A 3 8.70 1.68 8.92
N TYR A 4 10.03 1.47 8.88
CA TYR A 4 10.64 0.15 9.10
C TYR A 4 10.22 -0.50 10.43
N SER A 5 10.02 0.31 11.47
CA SER A 5 9.59 -0.14 12.79
C SER A 5 8.17 -0.74 12.83
N ALA A 6 7.34 -0.48 11.81
CA ALA A 6 6.01 -1.09 11.72
C ALA A 6 6.07 -2.57 11.28
N GLY A 7 7.23 -3.03 10.77
CA GLY A 7 7.37 -4.39 10.26
C GLY A 7 6.57 -4.66 8.99
N TYR A 8 6.35 -5.94 8.66
CA TYR A 8 5.51 -6.35 7.54
C TYR A 8 4.04 -6.37 7.95
N THR A 9 3.21 -5.62 7.23
CA THR A 9 1.76 -5.71 7.35
C THR A 9 1.33 -7.16 7.05
N TRP A 10 0.74 -7.82 8.05
CA TRP A 10 0.29 -9.22 8.01
C TRP A 10 1.38 -10.30 7.84
N GLY A 11 2.67 -9.98 7.99
CA GLY A 11 3.75 -10.97 7.95
C GLY A 11 3.97 -11.64 6.58
N PHE A 12 3.35 -11.14 5.52
CA PHE A 12 3.51 -11.62 4.15
C PHE A 12 4.31 -10.61 3.32
N GLN A 13 5.33 -11.07 2.61
CA GLN A 13 6.05 -10.23 1.65
C GLN A 13 5.22 -10.14 0.37
N HIS A 14 4.22 -9.25 0.35
CA HIS A 14 3.51 -8.94 -0.88
C HIS A 14 4.44 -8.19 -1.84
N GLY A 15 4.36 -8.53 -3.14
CA GLY A 15 4.99 -7.72 -4.17
C GLY A 15 4.37 -6.33 -4.27
N PRO A 16 4.97 -5.40 -5.03
CA PRO A 16 4.29 -4.17 -5.41
C PRO A 16 2.99 -4.51 -6.15
N PHE A 17 1.92 -3.79 -5.83
CA PHE A 17 0.63 -3.91 -6.50
C PHE A 17 0.01 -2.54 -6.71
N ILE A 18 -0.92 -2.45 -7.66
CA ILE A 18 -1.71 -1.26 -7.97
C ILE A 18 -3.18 -1.62 -7.70
N LEU A 19 -3.82 -0.87 -6.81
CA LEU A 19 -5.26 -0.94 -6.58
C LEU A 19 -5.93 0.20 -7.36
N LEU A 20 -6.79 -0.14 -8.31
CA LEU A 20 -7.63 0.78 -9.05
C LEU A 20 -9.02 0.77 -8.42
N ASP A 21 -9.33 1.84 -7.69
CA ASP A 21 -10.66 2.08 -7.11
C ASP A 21 -11.38 3.14 -7.97
N PHE A 22 -12.55 2.78 -8.47
CA PHE A 22 -13.36 3.64 -9.34
C PHE A 22 -14.37 4.48 -8.56
N GLY A 23 -14.43 4.32 -7.23
CA GLY A 23 -15.32 5.06 -6.36
C GLY A 23 -16.80 4.68 -6.51
N THR A 24 -17.65 5.52 -5.91
CA THR A 24 -19.11 5.36 -5.95
C THR A 24 -19.78 6.53 -6.66
N ASP A 25 -20.93 6.26 -7.28
CA ASP A 25 -21.78 7.26 -7.92
C ASP A 25 -22.51 8.12 -6.88
N THR A 26 -23.30 9.09 -7.36
CA THR A 26 -24.14 9.96 -6.49
C THR A 26 -25.17 9.21 -5.65
N LYS A 27 -25.44 7.94 -5.94
CA LYS A 27 -26.34 7.05 -5.21
C LYS A 27 -25.57 6.05 -4.34
N ASN A 28 -24.27 6.27 -4.14
CA ASN A 28 -23.36 5.43 -3.39
C ASN A 28 -23.25 3.99 -3.95
N GLN A 29 -23.52 3.81 -5.24
CA GLN A 29 -23.34 2.55 -5.95
C GLN A 29 -21.96 2.53 -6.59
N GLN A 30 -21.29 1.38 -6.54
CA GLN A 30 -19.97 1.23 -7.11
C GLN A 30 -20.01 1.43 -8.63
N ILE A 31 -19.20 2.35 -9.16
CA ILE A 31 -19.20 2.70 -10.58
C ILE A 31 -18.68 1.52 -11.40
N GLU A 32 -17.55 0.97 -10.98
CA GLU A 32 -16.96 -0.26 -11.51
C GLU A 32 -16.29 -1.05 -10.37
N PRO A 33 -16.23 -2.40 -10.46
CA PRO A 33 -15.53 -3.21 -9.47
C PRO A 33 -14.05 -2.80 -9.35
N PRO A 34 -13.48 -2.81 -8.13
CA PRO A 34 -12.07 -2.46 -7.94
C PRO A 34 -11.19 -3.54 -8.58
N ILE A 35 -10.08 -3.13 -9.19
CA ILE A 35 -9.15 -4.05 -9.85
C ILE A 35 -7.80 -3.97 -9.16
N VAL A 36 -7.18 -5.12 -8.93
CA VAL A 36 -5.82 -5.20 -8.43
C VAL A 36 -4.92 -5.74 -9.53
N TYR A 37 -3.91 -4.95 -9.86
CA TYR A 37 -2.81 -5.37 -10.73
C TYR A 37 -1.59 -5.69 -9.87
N VAL A 38 -1.03 -6.88 -10.05
CA VAL A 38 0.21 -7.30 -9.39
C VAL A 38 1.25 -7.54 -10.48
N GLU A 39 2.33 -6.77 -10.45
CA GLU A 39 3.44 -6.95 -11.39
C GLU A 39 4.21 -8.24 -11.02
N GLY A 40 4.14 -9.22 -11.91
CA GLY A 40 4.71 -10.54 -11.69
C GLY A 40 6.23 -10.53 -11.82
N ARG A 41 6.96 -10.51 -10.71
CA ARG A 41 8.44 -10.52 -10.73
C ARG A 41 9.06 -11.83 -11.26
N LEU A 42 8.27 -12.88 -11.56
CA LEU A 42 8.77 -14.12 -12.18
C LEU A 42 7.78 -14.89 -13.10
N THR A 43 6.46 -14.83 -12.92
CA THR A 43 5.49 -15.51 -13.82
C THR A 43 4.16 -14.78 -13.87
N SER A 44 3.80 -14.22 -15.04
CA SER A 44 2.51 -13.61 -15.38
C SER A 44 2.12 -12.38 -14.57
N ASP A 45 1.85 -11.28 -15.29
CA ASP A 45 0.97 -10.24 -14.79
C ASP A 45 -0.37 -10.87 -14.41
N LEU A 46 -0.85 -10.62 -13.19
CA LEU A 46 -2.10 -11.18 -12.69
C LEU A 46 -3.11 -10.05 -12.53
N TYR A 47 -4.16 -10.11 -13.35
CA TYR A 47 -5.39 -9.36 -13.12
C TYR A 47 -6.24 -10.15 -12.13
N VAL A 48 -6.36 -9.63 -10.91
CA VAL A 48 -7.20 -10.23 -9.88
C VAL A 48 -8.58 -9.60 -9.99
N GLU A 49 -9.53 -10.35 -10.56
CA GLU A 49 -10.94 -9.91 -10.75
C GLU A 49 -11.90 -10.60 -9.78
N ARG A 50 -11.46 -11.68 -9.11
CA ARG A 50 -12.26 -12.39 -8.13
C ARG A 50 -12.52 -11.49 -6.93
N LEU A 51 -13.78 -11.21 -6.64
CA LEU A 51 -14.22 -10.30 -5.57
C LEU A 51 -13.55 -10.60 -4.21
N GLU A 52 -13.43 -11.88 -3.85
CA GLU A 52 -12.78 -12.32 -2.60
C GLU A 52 -11.29 -11.96 -2.54
N ASP A 53 -10.60 -12.04 -3.68
CA ASP A 53 -9.18 -11.76 -3.77
C ASP A 53 -8.94 -10.25 -3.82
N VAL A 54 -9.77 -9.51 -4.56
CA VAL A 54 -9.78 -8.03 -4.55
C VAL A 54 -10.02 -7.49 -3.15
N GLN A 55 -10.98 -8.05 -2.41
CA GLN A 55 -11.30 -7.63 -1.05
C GLN A 55 -10.10 -7.78 -0.11
N ARG A 56 -9.34 -8.87 -0.21
CA ARG A 56 -8.11 -9.06 0.59
C ARG A 56 -7.07 -7.99 0.32
N TYR A 57 -6.91 -7.58 -0.93
CA TYR A 57 -5.98 -6.50 -1.29
C TYR A 57 -6.47 -5.12 -0.85
N ILE A 58 -7.79 -4.89 -0.83
CA ILE A 58 -8.38 -3.68 -0.24
C ILE A 58 -8.07 -3.63 1.25
N GLU A 59 -8.30 -4.72 1.99
CA GLU A 59 -8.02 -4.81 3.42
C GLU A 59 -6.53 -4.62 3.72
N LEU A 60 -5.65 -5.22 2.92
CA LEU A 60 -4.21 -5.02 3.01
C LEU A 60 -3.83 -3.55 2.75
N ALA A 61 -4.42 -2.92 1.74
CA ALA A 61 -4.15 -1.53 1.41
C ALA A 61 -4.61 -0.57 2.53
N GLU A 62 -5.75 -0.85 3.16
CA GLU A 62 -6.21 -0.11 4.34
C GLU A 62 -5.28 -0.30 5.53
N ALA A 63 -4.83 -1.53 5.80
CA ALA A 63 -3.89 -1.81 6.88
C ALA A 63 -2.55 -1.08 6.68
N ILE A 64 -2.02 -1.08 5.45
CA ILE A 64 -0.82 -0.31 5.09
C ILE A 64 -1.07 1.18 5.34
N ARG A 65 -2.20 1.73 4.90
CA ARG A 65 -2.54 3.14 5.10
C ARG A 65 -2.61 3.51 6.58
N ALA A 66 -3.21 2.66 7.40
CA ALA A 66 -3.32 2.89 8.85
C ALA A 66 -1.94 2.98 9.54
N ASP A 67 -0.96 2.20 9.07
CA ASP A 67 0.40 2.19 9.61
C ASP A 67 1.33 3.21 8.94
N THR A 68 0.87 3.88 7.87
CA THR A 68 1.68 4.89 7.18
C THR A 68 1.70 6.24 7.91
N LEU A 69 2.88 6.85 7.91
CA LEU A 69 3.06 8.20 8.43
C LEU A 69 2.44 9.24 7.48
N ASP A 70 1.83 10.27 8.08
CA ASP A 70 1.44 11.49 7.39
C ASP A 70 2.66 12.24 6.82
N GLU A 71 2.41 13.26 6.00
CA GLU A 71 3.45 14.01 5.29
C GLU A 71 4.47 14.64 6.25
N VAL A 72 4.01 15.22 7.35
CA VAL A 72 4.85 15.93 8.32
C VAL A 72 5.76 14.93 9.03
N ARG A 73 5.18 13.85 9.55
CA ARG A 73 5.92 12.78 10.24
C ARG A 73 6.90 12.07 9.30
N THR A 74 6.53 11.87 8.04
CA THR A 74 7.43 11.30 7.03
C THR A 74 8.66 12.19 6.81
N ARG A 75 8.46 13.49 6.61
CA ARG A 75 9.55 14.45 6.39
C ARG A 75 10.46 14.57 7.62
N ASP A 76 9.87 14.57 8.81
CA ASP A 76 10.63 14.68 10.04
C ASP A 76 11.47 13.42 10.29
N LEU A 77 10.93 12.23 10.01
CA LEU A 77 11.67 10.96 10.06
C LEU A 77 12.86 10.96 9.08
N VAL A 78 12.66 11.38 7.82
CA VAL A 78 13.74 11.46 6.82
C VAL A 78 14.84 12.42 7.26
N ARG A 79 14.47 13.59 7.80
CA ARG A 79 15.46 14.56 8.32
C ARG A 79 16.22 14.05 9.53
N GLN A 80 15.56 13.31 10.43
CA GLN A 80 16.22 12.72 11.58
C GLN A 80 17.28 11.73 11.13
N VAL A 81 16.91 10.78 10.27
CA VAL A 81 17.82 9.76 9.74
C VAL A 81 19.01 10.41 9.01
N ALA A 82 18.76 11.39 8.14
CA ALA A 82 19.84 12.10 7.44
C ALA A 82 20.86 12.76 8.39
N ARG A 83 20.38 13.36 9.50
CA ARG A 83 21.25 13.97 10.52
C ARG A 83 22.04 12.94 11.32
N GLU A 84 21.48 11.77 11.59
CA GLU A 84 22.18 10.68 12.28
C GLU A 84 23.35 10.15 11.41
N PHE A 85 23.11 9.91 10.11
CA PHE A 85 24.16 9.50 9.17
C PHE A 85 25.26 10.55 8.95
N ASP A 86 24.92 11.84 8.96
CA ASP A 86 25.92 12.92 8.86
C ASP A 86 26.80 13.04 10.12
N ARG A 87 26.33 12.58 11.28
CA ARG A 87 27.06 12.62 12.56
C ARG A 87 27.95 11.41 12.79
N GLU A 88 27.64 10.28 12.15
CA GLU A 88 28.44 9.05 12.20
C GLU A 88 29.61 9.04 11.19
N ARG A 89 29.78 10.13 10.44
CA ARG A 89 30.86 10.34 9.48
C ARG A 89 31.93 11.30 10.02
#